data_AF-A0AAN8BX98-F1
#
_entry.id   AF-A0AAN8BX98-F1
#
_cell.length_a   1.000
_cell.length_b   1.000
_cell.length_c   1.000
_cell.angle_alpha   90.00
_cell.angle_beta   90.00
_cell.angle_gamma   90.00
#
_symmetry.space_group_name_H-M   'P 1'
#
loop_
_entity.id
_entity.type
_entity.pdbx_description
1 polymer ?
#
loop_
_entity_poly.entity_id
_entity_poly.type
_entity_poly.pdbx_seq_one_letter_code
_entity_poly.pdbx_strand_id
1 'polypeptide(L)'
;MCLKLVTPEYAHKPWNRYREFLLFLEQRQVSRVLLLYKDRRFGCLSRAAAVLIYHFGHLTEFLSQNPHINNRLACFVREVMELPYLKVVLVVFACLGVHVVEHFYARTIEKDATHTQLRKFYKGLHTGLGEPISDNYTTFTTPEYPVVSDKLFSSVKKTYTEEVLNSVSDVAAENLDEVKKLTDLMQPHLQTVLARQRRDDGIDEETFPMDYPVSEQASNIDDTPVHNIGMERQCGKVDYRLKKLGTLNAVSRSIILQKSQELRDGQIPSFRGFKAAAQAKREVELNWSKLMKANDSRVGQTRNRRWLKERRGRDMMDTLKSRGGPFTDSVGS
;
A
#
# COMPACT_ATOMS: atom_id res chain seq x y z
N MET A 1 -15.19 -0.10 8.36
CA MET A 1 -15.14 0.13 9.81
C MET A 1 -16.40 -0.40 10.53
N CYS A 2 -17.59 -0.45 9.89
CA CYS A 2 -18.81 -1.07 10.47
C CYS A 2 -19.01 -2.57 10.14
N LEU A 3 -18.25 -3.14 9.20
CA LEU A 3 -18.52 -4.47 8.64
C LEU A 3 -18.14 -5.66 9.51
N LYS A 4 -17.43 -5.47 10.64
CA LYS A 4 -16.91 -6.62 11.42
C LYS A 4 -18.00 -7.46 12.11
N LEU A 5 -19.24 -6.95 12.22
CA LEU A 5 -20.35 -7.63 12.90
C LEU A 5 -20.84 -8.84 12.09
N VAL A 6 -20.81 -8.67 10.78
CA VAL A 6 -21.31 -9.58 9.75
C VAL A 6 -20.20 -9.75 8.74
N THR A 7 -19.09 -10.38 9.16
CA THR A 7 -18.00 -10.72 8.24
C THR A 7 -17.71 -12.20 8.25
N PRO A 8 -17.44 -12.81 7.07
CA PRO A 8 -17.12 -14.22 6.98
C PRO A 8 -15.88 -14.60 7.79
N GLU A 9 -14.90 -13.70 7.89
CA GLU A 9 -13.65 -13.96 8.60
C GLU A 9 -13.80 -14.21 10.10
N TYR A 10 -14.76 -13.55 10.75
CA TYR A 10 -15.00 -13.74 12.18
C TYR A 10 -16.22 -14.61 12.41
N ALA A 11 -16.76 -15.31 11.41
CA ALA A 11 -17.94 -16.17 11.57
C ALA A 11 -17.73 -17.30 12.61
N HIS A 12 -16.48 -17.63 12.93
CA HIS A 12 -16.11 -18.55 14.00
C HIS A 12 -16.15 -17.92 15.41
N LYS A 13 -16.24 -16.59 15.52
CA LYS A 13 -16.28 -15.87 16.79
C LYS A 13 -17.73 -15.77 17.28
N PRO A 14 -17.99 -16.00 18.58
CA PRO A 14 -19.36 -16.05 19.13
C PRO A 14 -20.10 -14.71 19.10
N TRP A 15 -19.39 -13.59 18.96
CA TRP A 15 -19.99 -12.26 18.84
C TRP A 15 -20.30 -11.85 17.39
N ASN A 16 -19.83 -12.60 16.40
CA ASN A 16 -20.08 -12.33 15.00
C ASN A 16 -21.37 -13.04 14.59
N ARG A 17 -22.27 -12.30 13.94
CA ARG A 17 -23.61 -12.78 13.59
C ARG A 17 -23.77 -12.98 12.09
N TYR A 18 -22.67 -13.30 11.40
CA TYR A 18 -22.62 -13.42 9.95
C TYR A 18 -23.54 -14.52 9.43
N ARG A 19 -23.60 -15.68 10.11
CA ARG A 19 -24.47 -16.80 9.69
C ARG A 19 -25.94 -16.46 9.91
N GLU A 20 -26.25 -15.91 11.07
CA GLU A 20 -27.61 -15.49 11.43
C GLU A 20 -28.11 -14.39 10.48
N PHE A 21 -27.25 -13.43 10.13
CA PHE A 21 -27.58 -12.40 9.16
C PHE A 21 -27.73 -12.94 7.74
N LEU A 22 -26.90 -13.91 7.32
CA LEU A 22 -27.06 -14.57 6.02
C LEU A 22 -28.41 -15.28 5.91
N LEU A 23 -28.83 -15.98 6.96
CA LEU A 23 -30.15 -16.62 7.02
C LEU A 23 -31.27 -15.57 7.00
N PHE A 24 -31.09 -14.45 7.71
CA PHE A 24 -32.02 -13.32 7.70
C PHE A 24 -32.22 -12.73 6.30
N LEU A 25 -31.14 -12.57 5.52
CA LEU A 25 -31.22 -12.12 4.12
C LEU A 25 -31.86 -13.16 3.21
N GLU A 26 -31.51 -14.43 3.39
CA GLU A 26 -32.09 -15.54 2.63
C GLU A 26 -33.61 -15.61 2.78
N GLN A 27 -34.11 -15.45 4.01
CA GLN A 27 -35.55 -15.40 4.29
C GLN A 27 -36.26 -14.24 3.59
N ARG A 28 -35.56 -13.13 3.33
CA ARG A 28 -36.08 -11.94 2.63
C ARG A 28 -35.84 -11.99 1.12
N GLN A 29 -35.30 -13.09 0.60
CA GLN A 29 -34.90 -13.24 -0.81
C GLN A 29 -33.96 -12.12 -1.28
N VAL A 30 -33.19 -11.53 -0.36
CA VAL A 30 -32.22 -10.49 -0.67
C VAL A 30 -30.96 -11.17 -1.21
N SER A 31 -30.41 -10.57 -2.27
CA SER A 31 -29.17 -11.01 -2.86
C SER A 31 -28.08 -11.14 -1.81
N ARG A 32 -27.49 -12.34 -1.71
CA ARG A 32 -26.37 -12.61 -0.80
C ARG A 32 -25.05 -12.09 -1.36
N VAL A 33 -25.09 -11.00 -2.13
CA VAL A 33 -23.94 -10.14 -2.45
C VAL A 33 -23.52 -9.45 -1.16
N LEU A 34 -23.17 -10.26 -0.16
CA LEU A 34 -22.52 -9.87 1.06
C LEU A 34 -21.09 -10.27 0.88
N LEU A 35 -20.20 -9.27 0.88
CA LEU A 35 -18.82 -9.44 1.32
C LEU A 35 -18.22 -10.79 0.91
N LEU A 36 -18.44 -11.24 -0.34
CA LEU A 36 -17.70 -12.33 -0.96
C LEU A 36 -16.34 -11.75 -1.30
N TYR A 37 -15.68 -11.31 -0.24
CA TYR A 37 -14.30 -10.95 -0.09
C TYR A 37 -13.48 -12.22 -0.18
N LYS A 38 -13.62 -12.94 -1.29
CA LYS A 38 -12.69 -14.01 -1.63
C LYS A 38 -11.30 -13.41 -1.90
N ASP A 39 -11.25 -12.15 -2.33
CA ASP A 39 -10.03 -11.39 -2.60
C ASP A 39 -10.07 -10.02 -1.93
N ARG A 40 -9.70 -9.96 -0.64
CA ARG A 40 -9.49 -8.68 0.05
C ARG A 40 -8.20 -7.98 -0.40
N ARG A 41 -8.05 -7.68 -1.69
CA ARG A 41 -6.89 -6.92 -2.17
C ARG A 41 -7.10 -5.42 -1.95
N PHE A 42 -6.04 -4.66 -2.19
CA PHE A 42 -6.00 -3.19 -2.07
C PHE A 42 -7.24 -2.50 -2.69
N GLY A 43 -7.68 -1.39 -2.11
CA GLY A 43 -8.77 -0.59 -2.68
C GLY A 43 -10.19 -0.97 -2.23
N CYS A 44 -10.37 -1.94 -1.33
CA CYS A 44 -11.70 -2.42 -0.94
C CYS A 44 -12.65 -1.41 -0.27
N LEU A 45 -12.22 -0.20 0.09
CA LEU A 45 -13.05 0.76 0.82
C LEU A 45 -14.28 1.20 0.02
N SER A 46 -14.11 1.51 -1.26
CA SER A 46 -15.21 1.97 -2.12
C SER A 46 -16.24 0.89 -2.36
N ARG A 47 -15.80 -0.33 -2.71
CA ARG A 47 -16.68 -1.50 -2.86
C ARG A 47 -17.33 -1.90 -1.54
N ALA A 48 -16.60 -1.81 -0.42
CA ALA A 48 -17.16 -2.00 0.92
C ALA A 48 -18.30 -1.03 1.21
N ALA A 49 -18.12 0.24 0.83
CA ALA A 49 -19.11 1.28 1.04
C ALA A 49 -20.37 1.03 0.22
N ALA A 50 -20.22 0.67 -1.06
CA ALA A 50 -21.35 0.31 -1.94
C ALA A 50 -22.17 -0.87 -1.39
N VAL A 51 -21.50 -1.96 -1.01
CA VAL A 51 -22.17 -3.14 -0.44
C VAL A 51 -22.80 -2.82 0.91
N LEU A 52 -22.18 -1.95 1.72
CA LEU A 52 -22.75 -1.52 2.99
C LEU A 52 -24.03 -0.70 2.79
N ILE A 53 -24.09 0.15 1.76
CA ILE A 53 -25.30 0.90 1.40
C ILE A 53 -26.42 -0.08 1.01
N TYR A 54 -26.12 -1.04 0.13
CA TYR A 54 -27.08 -2.06 -0.29
C TYR A 54 -27.68 -2.84 0.89
N HIS A 55 -26.85 -3.23 1.85
CA HIS A 55 -27.30 -3.96 3.05
C HIS A 55 -27.69 -3.07 4.22
N PHE A 56 -27.71 -1.75 4.06
CA PHE A 56 -27.84 -0.82 5.18
C PHE A 56 -29.16 -0.99 5.92
N GLY A 57 -30.28 -0.97 5.18
CA GLY A 57 -31.62 -1.17 5.77
C GLY A 57 -31.78 -2.53 6.43
N HIS A 58 -31.24 -3.58 5.80
CA HIS A 58 -31.29 -4.95 6.32
C HIS A 58 -30.49 -5.11 7.62
N LEU A 59 -29.31 -4.48 7.71
CA LEU A 59 -28.52 -4.48 8.93
C LEU A 59 -29.26 -3.76 10.08
N THR A 60 -29.94 -2.65 9.79
CA THR A 60 -30.74 -1.92 10.78
C THR A 60 -31.89 -2.78 11.29
N GLU A 61 -32.63 -3.39 10.37
CA GLU A 61 -33.75 -4.27 10.70
C GLU A 61 -33.30 -5.50 11.49
N PHE A 62 -32.18 -6.11 11.11
CA PHE A 62 -31.64 -7.25 11.84
C PHE A 62 -31.23 -6.88 13.28
N LEU A 63 -30.59 -5.73 13.47
CA LEU A 63 -30.14 -5.26 14.79
C LEU A 63 -31.29 -4.82 15.68
N SER A 64 -32.40 -4.33 15.11
CA SER A 64 -33.61 -3.96 15.85
C SER A 64 -34.40 -5.20 16.31
N GLN A 65 -34.47 -6.24 15.48
CA GLN A 65 -35.10 -7.53 15.84
C GLN A 65 -34.28 -8.32 16.87
N ASN A 66 -33.00 -8.00 17.02
CA ASN A 66 -32.09 -8.70 17.93
C ASN A 66 -31.43 -7.74 18.93
N PRO A 67 -32.21 -7.11 19.84
CA PRO A 67 -31.69 -6.10 20.77
C PRO A 67 -30.67 -6.66 21.76
N HIS A 68 -30.74 -7.97 22.03
CA HIS A 68 -29.80 -8.70 22.89
C HIS A 68 -28.38 -8.79 22.32
N ILE A 69 -28.16 -8.50 21.03
CA ILE A 69 -26.81 -8.42 20.45
C ILE A 69 -26.16 -7.11 20.92
N ASN A 70 -25.44 -7.13 22.03
CA ASN A 70 -24.88 -5.94 22.70
C ASN A 70 -23.34 -5.91 22.72
N ASN A 71 -22.69 -6.67 21.84
CA ASN A 71 -21.24 -6.56 21.73
C ASN A 71 -20.84 -5.15 21.28
N ARG A 72 -19.66 -4.66 21.70
CA ARG A 72 -19.19 -3.29 21.44
C ARG A 72 -19.34 -2.85 19.99
N LEU A 73 -19.20 -3.79 19.05
CA LEU A 73 -19.31 -3.51 17.64
C LEU A 73 -20.77 -3.36 17.19
N ALA A 74 -21.71 -4.13 17.74
CA ALA A 74 -23.14 -3.96 17.50
C ALA A 74 -23.64 -2.61 18.04
N CYS A 75 -23.19 -2.23 19.23
CA CYS A 75 -23.48 -0.91 19.82
C CYS A 75 -22.94 0.22 18.93
N PHE A 76 -21.67 0.13 18.51
CA PHE A 76 -21.09 1.10 17.58
C PHE A 76 -21.84 1.16 16.25
N VAL A 77 -22.24 0.01 15.70
CA VAL A 77 -23.03 -0.02 14.46
C VAL A 77 -24.38 0.67 14.68
N ARG A 78 -25.11 0.40 15.78
CA ARG A 78 -26.37 1.11 16.08
C ARG A 78 -26.18 2.63 16.20
N GLU A 79 -25.18 3.06 16.97
CA GLU A 79 -24.86 4.49 17.16
C GLU A 79 -24.47 5.18 15.86
N VAL A 80 -23.72 4.50 14.99
CA VAL A 80 -23.22 5.06 13.74
C VAL A 80 -24.25 4.95 12.61
N MET A 81 -25.18 3.98 12.68
CA MET A 81 -26.25 3.80 11.69
C MET A 81 -27.33 4.88 11.74
N GLU A 82 -27.48 5.58 12.86
CA GLU A 82 -28.40 6.72 12.98
C GLU A 82 -27.80 8.03 12.45
N LEU A 83 -26.54 8.05 12.01
CA LEU A 83 -25.88 9.25 11.50
C LEU A 83 -26.23 9.47 10.01
N PRO A 84 -27.04 10.49 9.65
CA PRO A 84 -27.45 10.71 8.26
C PRO A 84 -26.25 10.99 7.33
N TYR A 85 -25.23 11.70 7.83
CA TYR A 85 -24.01 12.03 7.07
C TYR A 85 -23.16 10.79 6.72
N LEU A 86 -23.31 9.68 7.44
CA LEU A 86 -22.56 8.47 7.12
C LEU A 86 -22.97 7.91 5.76
N LYS A 87 -24.27 7.93 5.44
CA LYS A 87 -24.77 7.46 4.14
C LYS A 87 -24.16 8.27 3.00
N VAL A 88 -24.14 9.60 3.14
CA VAL A 88 -23.49 10.51 2.18
C VAL A 88 -22.02 10.14 1.98
N VAL A 89 -21.26 9.99 3.07
CA VAL A 89 -19.82 9.64 3.00
C VAL A 89 -19.62 8.29 2.32
N LEU A 90 -20.44 7.29 2.64
CA LEU A 90 -20.36 5.96 2.01
C LEU A 90 -20.69 6.03 0.52
N VAL A 91 -21.69 6.83 0.11
CA VAL A 91 -22.07 7.02 -1.28
C VAL A 91 -20.91 7.66 -2.03
N VAL A 92 -20.31 8.72 -1.50
CA VAL A 92 -19.14 9.38 -2.11
C VAL A 92 -17.99 8.39 -2.30
N PHE A 93 -17.65 7.57 -1.30
CA PHE A 93 -16.64 6.54 -1.45
C PHE A 93 -16.99 5.49 -2.51
N ALA A 94 -18.26 5.09 -2.60
CA ALA A 94 -18.73 4.17 -3.62
C ALA A 94 -18.58 4.76 -5.02
N CYS A 95 -19.06 6.00 -5.24
CA CYS A 95 -18.97 6.71 -6.51
C CYS A 95 -17.52 6.93 -6.95
N LEU A 96 -16.64 7.36 -6.03
CA LEU A 96 -15.20 7.49 -6.32
C LEU A 96 -14.57 6.13 -6.68
N GLY A 97 -15.06 5.04 -6.10
CA GLY A 97 -14.70 3.69 -6.51
C GLY A 97 -15.02 3.41 -7.96
N VAL A 98 -16.30 3.59 -8.29
CA VAL A 98 -16.86 3.30 -9.60
C VAL A 98 -16.24 4.19 -10.66
N HIS A 99 -15.97 5.48 -10.40
CA HIS A 99 -15.47 6.40 -11.43
C HIS A 99 -13.95 6.57 -11.48
N VAL A 100 -13.25 6.42 -10.35
CA VAL A 100 -11.81 6.74 -10.24
C VAL A 100 -10.98 5.51 -9.88
N VAL A 101 -11.21 4.96 -8.69
CA VAL A 101 -10.24 4.07 -8.03
C VAL A 101 -10.06 2.76 -8.78
N GLU A 102 -11.16 2.11 -9.16
CA GLU A 102 -11.10 0.81 -9.83
C GLU A 102 -10.54 0.96 -11.26
N HIS A 103 -10.85 2.07 -11.94
CA HIS A 103 -10.33 2.43 -13.25
C HIS A 103 -8.82 2.68 -13.23
N PHE A 104 -8.37 3.45 -12.24
CA PHE A 104 -6.95 3.68 -12.00
C PHE A 104 -6.23 2.35 -11.82
N TYR A 105 -6.72 1.46 -10.95
CA TYR A 105 -6.06 0.17 -10.74
C TYR A 105 -6.09 -0.71 -11.99
N ALA A 106 -7.25 -0.86 -12.64
CA ALA A 106 -7.41 -1.69 -13.82
C ALA A 106 -6.44 -1.28 -14.94
N ARG A 107 -6.31 0.02 -15.19
CA ARG A 107 -5.40 0.53 -16.23
C ARG A 107 -3.93 0.40 -15.82
N THR A 108 -3.60 0.58 -14.54
CA THR A 108 -2.22 0.50 -14.04
C THR A 108 -1.67 -0.94 -14.05
N ILE A 109 -2.52 -1.95 -13.85
CA ILE A 109 -2.10 -3.37 -13.79
C ILE A 109 -2.28 -4.11 -15.13
N GLU A 110 -2.78 -3.43 -16.16
CA GLU A 110 -3.00 -4.02 -17.47
C GLU A 110 -1.67 -4.42 -18.10
N LYS A 111 -1.57 -5.70 -18.48
CA LYS A 111 -0.33 -6.33 -18.93
C LYS A 111 0.25 -5.64 -20.18
N ASP A 112 -0.61 -5.22 -21.08
CA ASP A 112 -0.24 -4.67 -22.38
C ASP A 112 -0.31 -3.12 -22.41
N ALA A 113 -0.46 -2.48 -21.23
CA ALA A 113 -0.43 -1.03 -21.14
C ALA A 113 0.99 -0.50 -21.39
N THR A 114 1.10 0.50 -22.26
CA THR A 114 2.37 1.20 -22.51
C THR A 114 2.51 2.45 -21.66
N HIS A 115 3.73 2.95 -21.47
CA HIS A 115 3.97 4.20 -20.75
C HIS A 115 3.27 5.41 -21.41
N THR A 116 3.26 5.49 -22.75
CA THR A 116 2.51 6.54 -23.48
C THR A 116 1.01 6.48 -23.18
N GLN A 117 0.45 5.28 -23.18
CA GLN A 117 -0.95 5.06 -22.86
C GLN A 117 -1.31 5.43 -21.42
N LEU A 118 -0.46 5.09 -20.46
CA LEU A 118 -0.62 5.43 -19.06
C LEU A 118 -0.49 6.92 -18.82
N ARG A 119 0.50 7.57 -19.44
CA ARG A 119 0.66 9.02 -19.39
C ARG A 119 -0.58 9.74 -19.87
N LYS A 120 -1.12 9.34 -21.05
CA LYS A 120 -2.38 9.89 -21.57
C LYS A 120 -3.54 9.67 -20.61
N PHE A 121 -3.64 8.47 -20.04
CA PHE A 121 -4.68 8.12 -19.08
C PHE A 121 -4.62 8.98 -17.81
N TYR A 122 -3.46 9.07 -17.16
CA TYR A 122 -3.31 9.82 -15.92
C TYR A 122 -3.42 11.32 -16.12
N LYS A 123 -2.94 11.88 -17.24
CA LYS A 123 -3.17 13.29 -17.58
C LYS A 123 -4.65 13.59 -17.73
N GLY A 124 -5.37 12.78 -18.49
CA GLY A 124 -6.82 12.96 -18.66
C GLY A 124 -7.59 12.83 -17.34
N LEU A 125 -7.19 11.88 -16.49
CA LEU A 125 -7.79 11.70 -15.17
C LEU A 125 -7.47 12.89 -14.24
N HIS A 126 -6.24 13.40 -14.27
CA HIS A 126 -5.84 14.57 -13.51
C HIS A 126 -6.61 15.83 -13.92
N THR A 127 -6.75 16.08 -15.23
CA THR A 127 -7.57 17.19 -15.73
C THR A 127 -9.02 17.03 -15.27
N GLY A 128 -9.59 15.84 -15.42
CA GLY A 128 -10.97 15.57 -15.02
C GLY A 128 -11.21 15.76 -13.51
N LEU A 129 -10.28 15.35 -12.66
CA LEU A 129 -10.37 15.57 -11.20
C LEU A 129 -10.23 17.04 -10.78
N GLY A 130 -9.81 17.92 -11.68
CA GLY A 130 -9.79 19.36 -11.45
C GLY A 130 -11.14 20.04 -11.70
N GLU A 131 -12.08 19.34 -12.33
CA GLU A 131 -13.39 19.86 -12.70
C GLU A 131 -14.48 19.40 -11.71
N PRO A 132 -15.52 20.21 -11.48
CA PRO A 132 -16.69 19.77 -10.70
C PRO A 132 -17.37 18.55 -11.33
N ILE A 133 -17.98 17.68 -10.51
CA ILE A 133 -18.70 16.52 -11.04
C ILE A 133 -19.95 16.93 -11.84
N SER A 134 -20.28 16.11 -12.83
CA SER A 134 -21.53 16.20 -13.59
C SER A 134 -22.76 15.86 -12.74
N ASP A 135 -23.93 16.35 -13.16
CA ASP A 135 -25.20 16.04 -12.49
C ASP A 135 -25.57 14.54 -12.59
N ASN A 136 -25.00 13.83 -13.56
CA ASN A 136 -25.26 12.42 -13.79
C ASN A 136 -24.25 11.50 -13.08
N TYR A 137 -23.33 12.05 -12.28
CA TYR A 137 -22.25 11.31 -11.61
C TYR A 137 -22.75 10.08 -10.83
N THR A 138 -23.91 10.18 -10.21
CA THR A 138 -24.48 9.13 -9.34
C THR A 138 -25.35 8.12 -10.10
N THR A 139 -25.63 8.33 -11.39
CA THR A 139 -26.47 7.44 -12.22
C THR A 139 -25.70 6.24 -12.76
N PHE A 140 -24.36 6.34 -12.78
CA PHE A 140 -23.45 5.33 -13.31
C PHE A 140 -23.76 4.88 -14.75
N THR A 141 -24.43 5.70 -15.56
CA THR A 141 -24.78 5.36 -16.94
C THR A 141 -23.57 5.47 -17.86
N THR A 142 -22.83 6.57 -17.73
CA THR A 142 -21.60 6.87 -18.48
C THR A 142 -20.42 7.08 -17.51
N PRO A 143 -19.17 6.89 -17.98
CA PRO A 143 -18.01 7.29 -17.21
C PRO A 143 -18.00 8.81 -16.97
N GLU A 144 -17.65 9.23 -15.76
CA GLU A 144 -17.50 10.66 -15.43
C GLU A 144 -16.32 11.29 -16.18
N TYR A 145 -15.21 10.57 -16.26
CA TYR A 145 -13.97 11.09 -16.83
C TYR A 145 -13.80 10.59 -18.27
N PRO A 146 -13.70 11.49 -19.28
CA PRO A 146 -13.64 11.10 -20.70
C PRO A 146 -12.47 10.19 -21.08
N VAL A 147 -11.43 10.17 -20.25
CA VAL A 147 -10.26 9.30 -20.45
C VAL A 147 -10.56 7.82 -20.17
N VAL A 148 -11.64 7.54 -19.44
CA VAL A 148 -12.14 6.20 -19.17
C VAL A 148 -13.05 5.77 -20.32
N SER A 149 -12.66 4.70 -21.01
CA SER A 149 -13.50 4.13 -22.08
C SER A 149 -14.76 3.44 -21.53
N ASP A 150 -15.84 3.44 -22.31
CA ASP A 150 -17.09 2.74 -21.95
C ASP A 150 -16.88 1.24 -21.70
N LYS A 151 -15.95 0.62 -22.43
CA LYS A 151 -15.59 -0.78 -22.26
C LYS A 151 -14.98 -1.02 -20.86
N LEU A 152 -14.04 -0.17 -20.45
CA LEU A 152 -13.42 -0.26 -19.14
C LEU A 152 -14.45 0.03 -18.04
N PHE A 153 -15.26 1.06 -18.21
CA PHE A 153 -16.35 1.42 -17.31
C PHE A 153 -17.35 0.29 -17.10
N SER A 154 -17.83 -0.31 -18.20
CA SER A 154 -18.74 -1.45 -18.16
C SER A 154 -18.12 -2.66 -17.47
N SER A 155 -16.81 -2.90 -17.65
CA SER A 155 -16.12 -4.00 -16.98
C SER A 155 -16.06 -3.81 -15.46
N VAL A 156 -15.81 -2.58 -15.00
CA VAL A 156 -15.80 -2.23 -13.57
C VAL A 156 -17.21 -2.34 -12.99
N LYS A 157 -18.23 -1.77 -13.65
CA LYS A 157 -19.64 -1.85 -13.19
C LYS A 157 -20.10 -3.28 -12.95
N LYS A 158 -19.76 -4.22 -13.84
CA LYS A 158 -20.10 -5.64 -13.70
C LYS A 158 -19.58 -6.25 -12.39
N THR A 159 -18.47 -5.74 -11.85
CA THR A 159 -17.92 -6.24 -10.57
C THR A 159 -18.71 -5.81 -9.34
N TYR A 160 -19.55 -4.76 -9.44
CA TYR A 160 -20.37 -4.27 -8.34
C TYR A 160 -21.75 -4.93 -8.29
N THR A 161 -22.23 -5.49 -9.41
CA THR A 161 -23.63 -5.91 -9.65
C THR A 161 -24.61 -4.73 -9.76
N GLU A 162 -25.68 -4.93 -10.52
CA GLU A 162 -26.68 -3.88 -10.80
C GLU A 162 -27.46 -3.48 -9.54
N GLU A 163 -27.86 -4.45 -8.72
CA GLU A 163 -28.60 -4.23 -7.47
C GLU A 163 -27.86 -3.31 -6.50
N VAL A 164 -26.55 -3.50 -6.35
CA VAL A 164 -25.72 -2.66 -5.48
C VAL A 164 -25.58 -1.25 -6.05
N LEU A 165 -25.35 -1.12 -7.35
CA LEU A 165 -25.21 0.20 -7.97
C LEU A 165 -26.52 0.98 -7.89
N ASN A 166 -27.66 0.34 -8.16
CA ASN A 166 -28.98 0.96 -8.04
C ASN A 166 -29.22 1.46 -6.61
N SER A 167 -28.90 0.65 -5.59
CA SER A 167 -29.03 1.09 -4.20
C SER A 167 -28.14 2.29 -3.85
N VAL A 168 -26.93 2.37 -4.43
CA VAL A 168 -26.07 3.55 -4.26
C VAL A 168 -26.70 4.77 -4.94
N SER A 169 -27.22 4.63 -6.16
CA SER A 169 -27.89 5.69 -6.89
C SER A 169 -29.14 6.20 -6.16
N ASP A 170 -29.96 5.30 -5.60
CA ASP A 170 -31.18 5.64 -4.87
C ASP A 170 -30.86 6.50 -3.64
N VAL A 171 -29.89 6.06 -2.82
CA VAL A 171 -29.47 6.82 -1.63
C VAL A 171 -28.77 8.12 -2.02
N ALA A 172 -28.07 8.15 -3.15
CA ALA A 172 -27.47 9.36 -3.68
C ALA A 172 -28.52 10.38 -4.12
N ALA A 173 -29.62 9.94 -4.74
CA ALA A 173 -30.71 10.82 -5.17
C ALA A 173 -31.40 11.52 -3.98
N GLU A 174 -31.53 10.82 -2.85
CA GLU A 174 -32.05 11.40 -1.60
C GLU A 174 -31.14 12.49 -0.99
N ASN A 175 -29.84 12.49 -1.33
CA ASN A 175 -28.82 13.35 -0.70
C ASN A 175 -27.91 14.01 -1.76
N LEU A 176 -28.47 14.36 -2.91
CA LEU A 176 -27.70 14.70 -4.11
C LEU A 176 -26.78 15.91 -3.88
N ASP A 177 -27.29 16.95 -3.21
CA ASP A 177 -26.56 18.18 -2.95
C ASP A 177 -25.36 17.94 -2.04
N GLU A 178 -25.52 17.16 -0.97
CA GLU A 178 -24.45 16.81 -0.04
C GLU A 178 -23.41 15.90 -0.69
N VAL A 179 -23.85 14.93 -1.50
CA VAL A 179 -22.96 14.04 -2.27
C VAL A 179 -22.12 14.86 -3.24
N LYS A 180 -22.73 15.81 -3.96
CA LYS A 180 -22.04 16.69 -4.90
C LYS A 180 -21.02 17.59 -4.20
N LYS A 181 -21.45 18.33 -3.18
CA LYS A 181 -20.58 19.19 -2.37
C LYS A 181 -19.38 18.44 -1.79
N LEU A 182 -19.60 17.26 -1.21
CA LEU A 182 -18.53 16.48 -0.61
C LEU A 182 -17.59 15.89 -1.67
N THR A 183 -18.13 15.42 -2.80
CA THR A 183 -17.29 14.89 -3.88
C THR A 183 -16.41 15.99 -4.47
N ASP A 184 -16.98 17.16 -4.77
CA ASP A 184 -16.25 18.32 -5.31
C ASP A 184 -15.20 18.83 -4.33
N LEU A 185 -15.43 18.74 -3.02
CA LEU A 185 -14.42 19.02 -2.01
C LEU A 185 -13.26 17.99 -2.03
N MET A 186 -13.56 16.72 -2.33
CA MET A 186 -12.57 15.64 -2.34
C MET A 186 -11.75 15.54 -3.63
N GLN A 187 -12.31 15.90 -4.78
CA GLN A 187 -11.65 15.73 -6.08
C GLN A 187 -10.28 16.44 -6.19
N PRO A 188 -10.11 17.71 -5.75
CA PRO A 188 -8.81 18.39 -5.83
C PRO A 188 -7.72 17.71 -4.99
N HIS A 189 -8.11 17.10 -3.86
CA HIS A 189 -7.17 16.31 -3.05
C HIS A 189 -6.75 15.03 -3.77
N LEU A 190 -7.67 14.36 -4.47
CA LEU A 190 -7.36 13.19 -5.29
C LEU A 190 -6.47 13.57 -6.49
N GLN A 191 -6.75 14.71 -7.12
CA GLN A 191 -5.93 15.29 -8.19
C GLN A 191 -4.49 15.51 -7.71
N THR A 192 -4.32 16.17 -6.57
CA THR A 192 -3.00 16.40 -5.94
C THR A 192 -2.27 15.09 -5.64
N VAL A 193 -2.98 14.10 -5.10
CA VAL A 193 -2.39 12.78 -4.80
C VAL A 193 -1.97 12.07 -6.09
N LEU A 194 -2.77 12.14 -7.15
CA LEU A 194 -2.45 11.56 -8.45
C LEU A 194 -1.20 12.21 -9.04
N ALA A 195 -1.17 13.55 -9.10
CA ALA A 195 -0.02 14.31 -9.56
C ALA A 195 1.25 13.92 -8.81
N ARG A 196 1.18 13.85 -7.47
CA ARG A 196 2.30 13.42 -6.65
C ARG A 196 2.75 11.98 -6.91
N GLN A 197 1.81 11.05 -7.06
CA GLN A 197 2.12 9.63 -7.28
C GLN A 197 2.70 9.35 -8.67
N ARG A 198 2.33 10.17 -9.66
CA ARG A 198 2.64 10.00 -11.08
C ARG A 198 3.39 11.20 -11.67
N ARG A 199 4.10 11.96 -10.83
CA ARG A 199 4.88 13.13 -11.26
C ARG A 199 5.88 12.81 -12.35
N ASP A 200 6.48 11.62 -12.33
CA ASP A 200 7.46 11.16 -13.31
C ASP A 200 6.82 10.90 -14.71
N ASP A 201 5.48 10.88 -14.80
CA ASP A 201 4.70 10.88 -16.06
C ASP A 201 4.41 12.32 -16.57
N GLY A 202 4.90 13.36 -15.89
CA GLY A 202 4.77 14.77 -16.29
C GLY A 202 3.34 15.29 -16.23
N ILE A 203 2.59 14.94 -15.19
CA ILE A 203 1.17 15.31 -15.03
C ILE A 203 1.00 16.77 -14.61
N ASP A 204 1.79 17.21 -13.63
CA ASP A 204 1.79 18.57 -13.09
C ASP A 204 3.25 18.95 -12.81
N GLU A 205 3.92 19.45 -13.85
CA GLU A 205 5.35 19.74 -13.81
C GLU A 205 5.67 21.02 -13.02
N GLU A 206 4.65 21.86 -12.77
CA GLU A 206 4.78 23.09 -12.00
C GLU A 206 4.75 22.80 -10.49
N THR A 207 3.73 22.08 -10.03
CA THR A 207 3.55 21.78 -8.60
C THR A 207 4.39 20.59 -8.15
N PHE A 208 4.53 19.58 -9.03
CA PHE A 208 5.25 18.34 -8.74
C PHE A 208 6.27 18.06 -9.87
N PRO A 209 7.40 18.78 -9.89
CA PRO A 209 8.40 18.62 -10.93
C PRO A 209 8.87 17.17 -11.03
N MET A 210 9.17 16.76 -12.26
CA MET A 210 9.72 15.44 -12.54
C MET A 210 11.09 15.31 -11.87
N ASP A 211 11.23 14.35 -10.97
CA ASP A 211 12.55 14.05 -10.41
C ASP A 211 13.33 13.14 -11.37
N TYR A 212 12.62 12.23 -12.05
CA TYR A 212 13.22 11.29 -13.01
C TYR A 212 12.20 10.95 -14.09
N PRO A 213 12.16 11.72 -15.18
CA PRO A 213 11.21 11.52 -16.26
C PRO A 213 11.23 10.08 -16.78
N VAL A 214 10.07 9.46 -16.94
CA VAL A 214 9.97 8.12 -17.55
C VAL A 214 10.61 8.10 -18.94
N SER A 215 10.50 9.22 -19.67
CA SER A 215 11.08 9.38 -21.01
C SER A 215 12.60 9.31 -21.06
N GLU A 216 13.28 9.56 -19.95
CA GLU A 216 14.75 9.51 -19.87
C GLU A 216 15.27 8.17 -19.36
N GLN A 217 14.38 7.29 -18.88
CA GLN A 217 14.75 6.00 -18.29
C GLN A 217 14.87 4.88 -19.32
N ALA A 218 14.45 5.11 -20.57
CA ALA A 218 14.41 4.12 -21.63
C ALA A 218 14.72 4.71 -23.01
N SER A 219 15.43 3.94 -23.84
CA SER A 219 15.67 4.27 -25.25
C SER A 219 14.41 4.12 -26.11
N ASN A 220 13.51 3.20 -25.76
CA ASN A 220 12.15 3.12 -26.29
C ASN A 220 11.16 2.96 -25.13
N ILE A 221 10.39 4.01 -24.87
CA ILE A 221 9.46 4.12 -23.73
C ILE A 221 8.35 3.06 -23.79
N ASP A 222 7.84 2.76 -24.99
CA ASP A 222 6.69 1.87 -25.15
C ASP A 222 7.10 0.39 -25.22
N ASP A 223 8.35 0.08 -25.55
CA ASP A 223 8.92 -1.27 -25.46
C ASP A 223 9.43 -1.59 -24.05
N THR A 224 9.57 -0.56 -23.21
CA THR A 224 10.00 -0.74 -21.82
C THR A 224 8.83 -1.29 -21.03
N PRO A 225 9.01 -2.43 -20.33
CA PRO A 225 7.95 -2.98 -19.51
C PRO A 225 7.50 -1.91 -18.50
N VAL A 226 6.19 -1.68 -18.42
CA VAL A 226 5.60 -0.88 -17.34
C VAL A 226 5.79 -1.68 -16.06
N HIS A 227 6.95 -1.49 -15.45
CA HIS A 227 7.31 -2.10 -14.21
C HIS A 227 6.61 -1.36 -13.08
N ASN A 228 5.37 -1.76 -12.80
CA ASN A 228 4.63 -1.30 -11.64
C ASN A 228 5.18 -1.94 -10.34
N ILE A 229 6.50 -1.99 -10.18
CA ILE A 229 7.22 -2.63 -9.06
C ILE A 229 6.72 -2.03 -7.73
N GLY A 230 6.29 -0.77 -7.70
CA GLY A 230 5.64 -0.17 -6.54
C GLY A 230 4.37 -0.92 -6.12
N MET A 231 3.45 -1.17 -7.05
CA MET A 231 2.27 -1.98 -6.78
C MET A 231 2.59 -3.46 -6.65
N GLU A 232 3.48 -4.03 -7.46
CA GLU A 232 3.89 -5.44 -7.32
C GLU A 232 4.53 -5.69 -5.95
N ARG A 233 5.33 -4.75 -5.43
CA ARG A 233 5.87 -4.82 -4.07
C ARG A 233 4.81 -4.58 -3.02
N GLN A 234 3.80 -3.75 -3.26
CA GLN A 234 2.66 -3.63 -2.34
C GLN A 234 1.86 -4.94 -2.30
N CYS A 235 1.48 -5.47 -3.46
CA CYS A 235 0.88 -6.79 -3.64
C CYS A 235 1.72 -7.87 -2.98
N GLY A 236 3.02 -7.93 -3.26
CA GLY A 236 3.97 -8.87 -2.69
C GLY A 236 4.19 -8.70 -1.18
N LYS A 237 4.17 -7.47 -0.64
CA LYS A 237 4.25 -7.20 0.80
C LYS A 237 2.97 -7.66 1.51
N VAL A 238 1.81 -7.46 0.88
CA VAL A 238 0.55 -8.02 1.38
C VAL A 238 0.56 -9.54 1.31
N ASP A 239 1.03 -10.12 0.22
CA ASP A 239 1.08 -11.57 0.01
C ASP A 239 2.06 -12.25 0.99
N TYR A 240 3.24 -11.66 1.19
CA TYR A 240 4.21 -12.08 2.20
C TYR A 240 3.64 -11.99 3.62
N ARG A 241 3.00 -10.86 3.96
CA ARG A 241 2.39 -10.68 5.29
C ARG A 241 1.17 -11.59 5.47
N LEU A 242 0.42 -11.90 4.41
CA LEU A 242 -0.68 -12.87 4.41
C LEU A 242 -0.15 -14.26 4.72
N LYS A 243 0.92 -14.70 4.04
CA LYS A 243 1.60 -15.96 4.34
C LYS A 243 2.07 -16.05 5.79
N LYS A 244 2.54 -14.93 6.36
CA LYS A 244 3.06 -14.89 7.74
C LYS A 244 1.98 -14.77 8.83
N LEU A 245 0.95 -13.95 8.60
CA LEU A 245 -0.07 -13.61 9.60
C LEU A 245 -1.38 -14.38 9.41
N GLY A 246 -1.49 -15.15 8.33
CA GLY A 246 -2.62 -16.03 8.00
C GLY A 246 -3.94 -15.32 7.67
N THR A 247 -4.06 -14.02 7.97
CA THR A 247 -5.32 -13.27 7.81
C THR A 247 -5.07 -11.86 7.30
N LEU A 248 -5.84 -11.44 6.28
CA LEU A 248 -5.64 -10.13 5.68
C LEU A 248 -5.92 -8.97 6.63
N ASN A 249 -6.80 -9.15 7.62
CA ASN A 249 -7.08 -8.11 8.61
C ASN A 249 -5.86 -7.74 9.46
N ALA A 250 -5.04 -8.72 9.85
CA ALA A 250 -3.79 -8.46 10.57
C ALA A 250 -2.78 -7.72 9.67
N VAL A 251 -2.72 -8.12 8.39
CA VAL A 251 -1.90 -7.47 7.36
C VAL A 251 -2.32 -6.02 7.16
N SER A 252 -3.59 -5.76 6.84
CA SER A 252 -4.13 -4.42 6.60
C SER A 252 -3.99 -3.51 7.80
N ARG A 253 -4.28 -4.00 9.01
CA ARG A 253 -4.08 -3.21 10.24
C ARG A 253 -2.60 -2.84 10.42
N SER A 254 -1.69 -3.78 10.20
CA SER A 254 -0.25 -3.50 10.30
C SER A 254 0.24 -2.51 9.26
N ILE A 255 -0.34 -2.52 8.04
CA ILE A 255 -0.01 -1.58 6.97
C ILE A 255 -0.58 -0.21 7.26
N ILE A 256 -1.83 -0.11 7.73
CA ILE A 256 -2.48 1.14 8.10
C ILE A 256 -1.75 1.80 9.26
N LEU A 257 -1.45 1.06 10.32
CA LEU A 257 -0.70 1.60 11.47
C LEU A 257 0.68 2.11 11.05
N GLN A 258 1.39 1.32 10.23
CA GLN A 258 2.67 1.74 9.66
C GLN A 258 2.52 3.02 8.81
N LYS A 259 1.52 3.08 7.93
CA LYS A 259 1.29 4.24 7.05
C LYS A 259 0.86 5.49 7.82
N SER A 260 0.01 5.34 8.83
CA SER A 260 -0.38 6.44 9.72
C SER A 260 0.79 6.97 10.54
N GLN A 261 1.74 6.11 10.90
CA GLN A 261 2.95 6.50 11.61
C GLN A 261 3.94 7.19 10.66
N GLU A 262 4.17 6.62 9.48
CA GLU A 262 4.92 7.24 8.38
C GLU A 262 4.40 8.65 8.03
N LEU A 263 3.08 8.83 7.96
CA LEU A 263 2.46 10.14 7.70
C LEU A 263 2.65 11.11 8.87
N ARG A 264 2.56 10.64 10.11
CA ARG A 264 2.74 11.46 11.32
C ARG A 264 4.18 11.91 11.49
N ASP A 265 5.12 11.03 11.17
CA ASP A 265 6.56 11.24 11.34
C ASP A 265 7.20 11.88 10.09
N GLY A 266 6.39 12.23 9.07
CA GLY A 266 6.85 12.80 7.80
C GLY A 266 7.67 11.84 6.93
N GLN A 267 7.81 10.58 7.33
CA GLN A 267 8.55 9.55 6.60
C GLN A 267 7.68 8.93 5.52
N ILE A 268 7.61 9.56 4.35
CA ILE A 268 6.95 8.96 3.19
C ILE A 268 7.94 7.98 2.55
N PRO A 269 7.69 6.65 2.58
CA PRO A 269 8.59 5.71 1.95
C PRO A 269 8.42 5.83 0.45
N SER A 270 9.36 6.51 -0.19
CA SER A 270 9.53 6.43 -1.63
C SER A 270 10.50 5.29 -1.94
N PHE A 271 10.34 4.67 -3.11
CA PHE A 271 11.26 3.67 -3.64
C PHE A 271 12.72 4.18 -3.67
N ARG A 272 12.89 5.51 -3.76
CA ARG A 272 14.19 6.19 -3.82
C ARG A 272 14.81 6.44 -2.44
N GLY A 273 14.01 6.49 -1.37
CA GLY A 273 14.52 6.45 0.01
C GLY A 273 15.29 5.14 0.30
N PHE A 274 14.88 4.03 -0.33
CA PHE A 274 15.62 2.77 -0.28
C PHE A 274 16.90 2.77 -1.12
N LYS A 275 16.95 3.52 -2.24
CA LYS A 275 18.20 3.67 -3.02
C LYS A 275 19.22 4.48 -2.24
N ALA A 276 18.79 5.59 -1.62
CA ALA A 276 19.64 6.37 -0.71
C ALA A 276 20.07 5.57 0.52
N ALA A 277 19.15 4.84 1.17
CA ALA A 277 19.48 3.96 2.30
C ALA A 277 20.38 2.77 1.90
N ALA A 278 20.21 2.22 0.71
CA ALA A 278 21.07 1.16 0.18
C ALA A 278 22.45 1.70 -0.20
N GLN A 279 22.54 2.91 -0.76
CA GLN A 279 23.82 3.59 -0.99
C GLN A 279 24.53 3.91 0.33
N ALA A 280 23.82 4.46 1.31
CA ALA A 280 24.36 4.72 2.65
C ALA A 280 24.85 3.43 3.32
N LYS A 281 24.07 2.34 3.23
CA LYS A 281 24.51 1.02 3.71
C LYS A 281 25.77 0.54 2.99
N ARG A 282 25.82 0.67 1.66
CA ARG A 282 26.97 0.26 0.84
C ARG A 282 28.22 1.07 1.17
N GLU A 283 28.08 2.36 1.45
CA GLU A 283 29.16 3.23 1.92
C GLU A 283 29.66 2.85 3.31
N VAL A 284 28.76 2.53 4.23
CA VAL A 284 29.14 2.03 5.57
C VAL A 284 29.91 0.72 5.46
N GLU A 285 29.46 -0.23 4.63
CA GLU A 285 30.15 -1.50 4.39
C GLU A 285 31.54 -1.31 3.74
N LEU A 286 31.65 -0.36 2.80
CA LEU A 286 32.91 0.02 2.17
C LEU A 286 33.88 0.65 3.16
N ASN A 287 33.40 1.56 4.01
CA ASN A 287 34.20 2.22 5.03
C ASN A 287 34.65 1.23 6.11
N TRP A 288 33.77 0.33 6.54
CA TRP A 288 34.12 -0.76 7.45
C TRP A 288 35.22 -1.66 6.85
N SER A 289 35.07 -2.05 5.58
CA SER A 289 36.06 -2.88 4.88
C SER A 289 37.42 -2.19 4.75
N LYS A 290 37.44 -0.87 4.51
CA LYS A 290 38.66 -0.06 4.48
C LYS A 290 39.32 0.01 5.87
N LEU A 291 38.53 0.21 6.92
CA LEU A 291 39.02 0.25 8.31
C LEU A 291 39.61 -1.09 8.74
N MET A 292 38.96 -2.21 8.39
CA MET A 292 39.47 -3.55 8.71
C MET A 292 40.78 -3.86 7.99
N LYS A 293 40.90 -3.52 6.70
CA LYS A 293 42.17 -3.65 5.97
C LYS A 293 43.29 -2.78 6.55
N ALA A 294 42.97 -1.56 7.00
CA ALA A 294 43.95 -0.67 7.64
C ALA A 294 44.40 -1.21 9.01
N ASN A 295 43.49 -1.85 9.75
CA ASN A 295 43.81 -2.50 11.01
C ASN A 295 44.68 -3.75 10.81
N ASP A 296 44.37 -4.60 9.83
CA ASP A 296 45.19 -5.76 9.49
C ASP A 296 46.61 -5.35 9.07
N SER A 297 46.72 -4.24 8.33
CA SER A 297 48.01 -3.64 7.97
C SER A 297 48.81 -3.18 9.21
N ARG A 298 48.15 -2.53 10.19
CA ARG A 298 48.80 -2.12 11.46
C ARG A 298 49.21 -3.32 12.31
N VAL A 299 48.37 -4.35 12.40
CA VAL A 299 48.68 -5.58 13.14
C VAL A 299 49.85 -6.31 12.49
N GLY A 300 49.89 -6.38 11.16
CA GLY A 300 51.00 -6.90 10.37
C GLY A 300 52.32 -6.15 10.64
N GLN A 301 52.31 -4.81 10.62
CA GLN A 301 53.48 -4.00 10.93
C GLN A 301 53.97 -4.19 12.39
N THR A 302 53.05 -4.35 13.33
CA THR A 302 53.38 -4.56 14.75
C THR A 302 54.00 -5.94 14.98
N ARG A 303 53.48 -6.97 14.31
CA ARG A 303 54.00 -8.34 14.34
C ARG A 303 55.39 -8.42 13.69
N ASN A 304 55.59 -7.69 12.58
CA ASN A 304 56.89 -7.61 11.90
C ASN A 304 57.95 -6.91 12.78
N ARG A 305 57.58 -5.82 13.47
CA ARG A 305 58.46 -5.15 14.45
C ARG A 305 58.83 -6.04 15.63
N ARG A 306 57.91 -6.87 16.13
CA ARG A 306 58.17 -7.83 17.20
C ARG A 306 59.13 -8.93 16.75
N TRP A 307 58.91 -9.49 15.56
CA TRP A 307 59.80 -10.49 14.97
C TRP A 307 61.22 -9.95 14.72
N LEU A 308 61.34 -8.72 14.23
CA LEU A 308 62.64 -8.05 14.06
C LEU A 308 63.39 -7.84 15.38
N LYS A 309 62.68 -7.52 16.48
CA LYS A 309 63.29 -7.43 17.82
C LYS A 309 63.76 -8.79 18.33
N GLU A 310 62.94 -9.83 18.17
CA GLU A 310 63.30 -11.20 18.57
C GLU A 310 64.49 -11.73 17.76
N ARG A 311 64.57 -11.41 16.47
CA ARG A 311 65.70 -11.77 15.61
C ARG A 311 66.99 -11.06 16.01
N ARG A 312 66.94 -9.75 16.28
CA ARG A 312 68.11 -9.04 16.85
C ARG A 312 68.56 -9.62 18.19
N GLY A 313 67.62 -10.05 19.03
CA GLY A 313 67.93 -10.72 20.29
C GLY A 313 68.69 -12.03 20.10
N ARG A 314 68.29 -12.84 19.09
CA ARG A 314 69.00 -14.09 18.72
C ARG A 314 70.36 -13.83 18.10
N ASP A 315 70.45 -12.89 17.15
CA ASP A 315 71.74 -12.52 16.54
C ASP A 315 72.73 -12.01 17.60
N MET A 316 72.26 -11.24 18.59
CA MET A 316 73.07 -10.79 19.72
C MET A 316 73.48 -11.94 20.64
N MET A 317 72.60 -12.91 20.89
CA MET A 317 72.94 -14.14 21.63
C MET A 317 73.99 -14.99 20.89
N ASP A 318 73.89 -15.13 19.57
CA ASP A 318 74.88 -15.85 18.77
C ASP A 318 76.23 -15.11 18.74
N THR A 319 76.22 -13.78 18.77
CA THR A 319 77.43 -12.95 18.91
C THR A 319 78.06 -13.10 20.31
N LEU A 320 77.25 -13.28 21.36
CA LEU A 320 77.73 -13.53 22.71
C LEU A 320 78.28 -14.95 22.88
N LYS A 321 77.68 -15.94 22.20
CA LYS A 321 78.20 -17.31 22.11
C LYS A 321 79.55 -17.35 21.39
N SER A 322 79.73 -16.63 20.29
CA SER A 322 81.03 -16.60 19.58
C SER A 322 82.14 -15.87 20.34
N ARG A 323 81.81 -15.06 21.34
CA ARG A 323 82.77 -14.35 22.21
C ARG A 323 83.17 -15.09 23.49
N GLY A 324 82.71 -16.33 23.69
CA GLY A 324 83.22 -17.21 24.76
C GLY A 324 82.77 -16.84 26.18
N GLY A 325 81.48 -16.56 26.37
CA GLY A 325 80.85 -16.36 27.68
C GLY A 325 80.07 -17.58 28.20
N PRO A 326 79.42 -17.50 29.38
CA PRO A 326 78.82 -18.63 30.11
C PRO A 326 77.64 -19.35 29.43
N PHE A 327 77.37 -19.06 28.16
CA PHE A 327 76.33 -19.67 27.32
C PHE A 327 76.91 -20.42 26.10
N THR A 328 78.21 -20.69 26.08
CA THR A 328 78.83 -21.65 25.15
C THR A 328 78.75 -23.05 25.73
N ASP A 329 78.08 -23.95 25.01
CA ASP A 329 77.92 -25.36 25.37
C ASP A 329 79.29 -26.02 25.55
N SER A 330 79.65 -26.32 26.80
CA SER A 330 80.74 -27.22 27.14
C SER A 330 80.16 -28.63 27.32
N VAL A 331 80.32 -29.40 26.25
CA VAL A 331 80.38 -30.86 26.10
C VAL A 331 80.09 -31.73 27.33
N GLY A 332 79.10 -32.61 27.19
CA GLY A 332 79.05 -33.88 27.91
C GLY A 332 79.17 -35.04 26.93
N SER A 333 80.35 -35.65 26.90
CA SER A 333 80.58 -37.07 26.60
C SER A 333 79.91 -37.96 27.63
#